data_AF-B2W5C1-F1
#
_entry.id   AF-B2W5C1-F1
#
_cell.length_a   1.000
_cell.length_b   1.000
_cell.length_c   1.000
_cell.angle_alpha   90.00
_cell.angle_beta   90.00
_cell.angle_gamma   90.00
#
_symmetry.space_group_name_H-M   'P 1'
#
loop_
_entity.id
_entity.type
_entity.pdbx_description
1 polymer ?
#
loop_
_entity_poly.entity_id
_entity_poly.type
_entity_poly.pdbx_seq_one_letter_code
_entity_poly.pdbx_strand_id
1 'polypeptide(L)'
;MGSCGSSLNCEKCYSSEPMEGCDTEIDINPDIAGIGVLVSFLFSAIGFFAVVIWAYFQESLPLDILTPTDHYVLRLLKRRLGPFDESDLLFESTAKQKRRTRIVTGLAVVLGDQQLMTGIAVLIAGLASRCHISIYEFNIVVSLAYLAVITHAVSLKVLRRYLFDHKLVRNCRVVLTIGFLVLFGFAFVVNTSTKENSSVELQKRLNVGNNLQCIFEAPHIGKTVKFGWFKSFTLLWALFWHQSEAVIHLYLISAKDNLFKAGSTWFIHYFYPKGFSENEVYEQATALEEDRYDGRESWKLRVKVWLTLEFLSLRDYYDAFLHQIPRMLMAIAYGISRIIKAVWFGGLKPTKSFQILGFGQIVTVGLLGLTLLAAVEMSDEQLSRHDHEPRNNTASIREINGQDNNNEETSSDDTHTSDGPQPEQIVIEDNSSSTHTQPAHEISHPGIEQVVNPLESNLESDAPKFITTPIDHVKPRIAKRIAKHTSIYCLTESCLLVFIGIGVNIPEMRRTAGKTFLVYIIYSNFYYVMYKNVNIVSLFMNFIKTRSERLRKDSLVSPLVDSGTVSPSSGQPASSAISLASIQQPPQQPGRLGRHFPSSTVQEQAQFSPPARVDTEADIGLARVTRRETFTSTSS
;
A
#
# COMPACT_ATOMS: atom_id res chain seq x y z
N MET A 1 -28.85 -6.36 -21.79
CA MET A 1 -29.28 -6.97 -20.52
C MET A 1 -30.77 -7.29 -20.65
N GLY A 2 -31.19 -8.55 -20.43
CA GLY A 2 -32.59 -8.97 -20.59
C GLY A 2 -33.54 -8.32 -19.59
N SER A 3 -34.82 -8.22 -19.94
CA SER A 3 -35.90 -7.82 -19.02
C SER A 3 -36.03 -8.85 -17.90
N CYS A 4 -36.17 -8.41 -16.64
CA CYS A 4 -36.31 -9.31 -15.48
C CYS A 4 -37.70 -10.01 -15.39
N GLY A 5 -38.50 -9.97 -16.47
CA GLY A 5 -39.82 -10.57 -16.53
C GLY A 5 -40.83 -9.93 -15.59
N SER A 6 -42.05 -10.47 -15.57
CA SER A 6 -43.17 -9.98 -14.75
C SER A 6 -42.99 -10.19 -13.24
N SER A 7 -41.93 -10.88 -12.81
CA SER A 7 -41.64 -11.16 -11.39
C SER A 7 -41.05 -9.98 -10.62
N LEU A 8 -40.72 -8.88 -11.30
CA LEU A 8 -40.10 -7.73 -10.66
C LEU A 8 -41.16 -6.85 -9.95
N ASN A 9 -41.16 -6.86 -8.61
CA ASN A 9 -42.03 -6.00 -7.81
C ASN A 9 -41.22 -4.89 -7.12
N CYS A 10 -41.13 -3.72 -7.76
CA CYS A 10 -40.46 -2.54 -7.22
C CYS A 10 -41.34 -1.69 -6.28
N GLU A 11 -42.61 -2.06 -6.12
CA GLU A 11 -43.57 -1.42 -5.21
C GLU A 11 -43.54 -2.06 -3.82
N LYS A 12 -43.02 -3.30 -3.71
CA LYS A 12 -42.88 -4.02 -2.45
C LYS A 12 -42.17 -3.18 -1.40
N CYS A 13 -42.83 -3.01 -0.26
CA CYS A 13 -42.34 -2.23 0.88
C CYS A 13 -41.55 -3.10 1.85
N TYR A 14 -40.46 -2.56 2.39
CA TYR A 14 -39.66 -3.18 3.45
C TYR A 14 -39.45 -2.16 4.57
N SER A 15 -39.61 -2.60 5.82
CA SER A 15 -39.44 -1.74 7.01
C SER A 15 -38.71 -2.47 8.12
N SER A 16 -37.90 -1.75 8.90
CA SER A 16 -37.24 -2.30 10.09
C SER A 16 -38.22 -2.54 11.24
N GLU A 17 -39.29 -1.77 11.28
CA GLU A 17 -40.38 -1.88 12.25
C GLU A 17 -41.62 -2.46 11.56
N PRO A 18 -42.42 -3.28 12.28
CA PRO A 18 -43.64 -3.84 11.72
C PRO A 18 -44.61 -2.71 11.33
N MET A 19 -44.79 -2.52 10.02
CA MET A 19 -45.75 -1.60 9.43
C MET A 19 -46.71 -2.40 8.56
N GLU A 20 -47.99 -2.07 8.61
CA GLU A 20 -49.01 -2.75 7.82
C GLU A 20 -48.68 -2.68 6.31
N GLY A 21 -48.57 -3.84 5.67
CA GLY A 21 -48.23 -3.95 4.24
C GLY A 21 -46.73 -3.88 3.89
N CYS A 22 -45.83 -3.84 4.88
CA CYS A 22 -44.38 -3.87 4.65
C CYS A 22 -43.74 -5.12 5.27
N ASP A 23 -42.85 -5.78 4.54
CA ASP A 23 -42.11 -6.94 5.04
C ASP A 23 -40.95 -6.49 5.93
N THR A 24 -40.76 -7.18 7.06
CA THR A 24 -39.63 -6.94 7.98
C THR A 24 -38.46 -7.92 7.75
N GLU A 25 -38.74 -9.01 7.06
CA GLU A 25 -37.78 -10.06 6.74
C GLU A 25 -37.38 -9.98 5.26
N ILE A 26 -36.09 -10.23 5.00
CA ILE A 26 -35.53 -10.28 3.65
C ILE A 26 -34.94 -11.66 3.39
N ASP A 27 -35.30 -12.23 2.24
CA ASP A 27 -34.66 -13.45 1.75
C ASP A 27 -33.32 -13.07 1.12
N ILE A 28 -32.25 -13.69 1.62
CA ILE A 28 -30.88 -13.44 1.19
C ILE A 28 -30.40 -14.69 0.47
N ASN A 29 -29.87 -14.52 -0.74
CA ASN A 29 -29.19 -15.56 -1.45
C ASN A 29 -27.88 -15.93 -0.70
N PRO A 30 -27.82 -17.12 -0.07
CA PRO A 30 -26.67 -17.50 0.73
C PRO A 30 -25.39 -17.62 -0.10
N ASP A 31 -25.48 -17.88 -1.41
CA ASP A 31 -24.31 -18.07 -2.27
C ASP A 31 -23.59 -16.75 -2.63
N ILE A 32 -24.26 -15.60 -2.47
CA ILE A 32 -23.72 -14.28 -2.84
C ILE A 32 -23.34 -13.48 -1.59
N ALA A 33 -24.26 -13.41 -0.62
CA ALA A 33 -24.12 -12.54 0.54
C ALA A 33 -24.25 -13.29 1.86
N GLY A 34 -24.18 -14.62 1.85
CA GLY A 34 -24.30 -15.40 3.08
C GLY A 34 -22.98 -15.56 3.85
N ILE A 35 -23.11 -16.00 5.11
CA ILE A 35 -22.04 -15.87 6.11
C ILE A 35 -20.71 -16.52 5.71
N GLY A 36 -20.73 -17.66 5.01
CA GLY A 36 -19.52 -18.34 4.55
C GLY A 36 -18.71 -17.51 3.55
N VAL A 37 -19.37 -16.80 2.63
CA VAL A 37 -18.71 -15.88 1.69
C VAL A 37 -18.06 -14.73 2.48
N LEU A 38 -18.80 -14.12 3.41
CA LEU A 38 -18.31 -13.00 4.21
C LEU A 38 -17.07 -13.39 5.03
N VAL A 39 -17.15 -14.51 5.75
CA VAL A 39 -16.05 -15.01 6.59
C VAL A 39 -14.83 -15.32 5.73
N SER A 40 -15.00 -15.98 4.59
CA SER A 40 -13.88 -16.34 3.70
C SER A 40 -13.16 -15.10 3.16
N PHE A 41 -13.91 -14.11 2.69
CA PHE A 41 -13.34 -12.85 2.20
C PHE A 41 -12.64 -12.05 3.30
N LEU A 42 -13.31 -11.88 4.45
CA LEU A 42 -12.75 -11.14 5.59
C LEU A 42 -11.49 -11.82 6.12
N PHE A 43 -11.52 -13.14 6.29
CA PHE A 43 -10.38 -13.89 6.81
C PHE A 43 -9.18 -13.81 5.86
N SER A 44 -9.38 -14.00 4.55
CA SER A 44 -8.31 -13.89 3.57
C SER A 44 -7.73 -12.47 3.51
N ALA A 45 -8.59 -11.44 3.54
CA ALA A 45 -8.13 -10.06 3.53
C ALA A 45 -7.37 -9.69 4.81
N ILE A 46 -7.95 -9.92 5.99
CA ILE A 46 -7.32 -9.65 7.29
C ILE A 46 -6.03 -10.45 7.43
N GLY A 47 -6.06 -11.74 7.05
CA GLY A 47 -4.89 -12.62 7.05
C GLY A 47 -3.76 -12.07 6.19
N PHE A 48 -4.05 -11.59 4.97
CA PHE A 48 -3.05 -10.96 4.12
C PHE A 48 -2.43 -9.72 4.76
N PHE A 49 -3.24 -8.80 5.30
CA PHE A 49 -2.69 -7.61 5.97
C PHE A 49 -1.88 -7.96 7.22
N ALA A 50 -2.33 -8.96 7.99
CA ALA A 50 -1.59 -9.46 9.13
C ALA A 50 -0.23 -10.02 8.71
N VAL A 51 -0.17 -10.79 7.61
CA VAL A 51 1.09 -11.30 7.03
C VAL A 51 2.01 -10.15 6.61
N VAL A 52 1.50 -9.12 5.93
CA VAL A 52 2.32 -7.97 5.50
C VAL A 52 2.86 -7.17 6.69
N ILE A 53 2.01 -6.87 7.68
CA ILE A 53 2.42 -6.14 8.90
C ILE A 53 3.42 -6.97 9.69
N TRP A 54 3.16 -8.26 9.87
CA TRP A 54 4.09 -9.17 10.52
C TRP A 54 5.42 -9.26 9.78
N ALA A 55 5.39 -9.38 8.45
CA ALA A 55 6.58 -9.42 7.61
C ALA A 55 7.41 -8.14 7.75
N TYR A 56 6.77 -6.97 7.82
CA TYR A 56 7.46 -5.71 8.08
C TYR A 56 8.23 -5.77 9.40
N PHE A 57 7.57 -6.10 10.51
CA PHE A 57 8.22 -6.14 11.83
C PHE A 57 9.28 -7.24 11.97
N GLN A 58 9.18 -8.30 11.17
CA GLN A 58 10.16 -9.38 11.10
C GLN A 58 11.28 -9.12 10.08
N GLU A 59 11.35 -7.92 9.48
CA GLU A 59 12.26 -7.57 8.38
C GLU A 59 12.16 -8.57 7.21
N SER A 60 11.05 -9.27 7.07
CA SER A 60 10.85 -10.33 6.07
C SER A 60 10.23 -9.81 4.77
N LEU A 61 10.01 -8.50 4.65
CA LEU A 61 9.61 -7.91 3.38
C LEU A 61 10.79 -7.88 2.38
N PRO A 62 10.51 -7.88 1.07
CA PRO A 62 11.53 -7.69 0.04
C PRO A 62 12.36 -6.42 0.28
N LEU A 63 13.67 -6.51 0.09
CA LEU A 63 14.60 -5.42 0.39
C LEU A 63 14.43 -4.22 -0.54
N ASP A 64 13.87 -4.42 -1.73
CA ASP A 64 13.60 -3.38 -2.72
C ASP A 64 12.46 -2.43 -2.31
N ILE A 65 11.66 -2.81 -1.30
CA ILE A 65 10.57 -1.98 -0.78
C ILE A 65 10.88 -1.35 0.57
N LEU A 66 11.91 -1.81 1.28
CA LEU A 66 12.33 -1.24 2.56
C LEU A 66 13.35 -0.12 2.33
N THR A 67 13.17 1.00 3.02
CA THR A 67 14.14 2.11 3.01
C THR A 67 15.08 2.03 4.21
N PRO A 68 16.22 2.76 4.21
CA PRO A 68 17.07 2.90 5.39
C PRO A 68 16.31 3.34 6.65
N THR A 69 15.31 4.19 6.47
CA THR A 69 14.43 4.65 7.55
C THR A 69 13.64 3.51 8.17
N ASP A 70 13.10 2.59 7.36
CA ASP A 70 12.41 1.39 7.86
C ASP A 70 13.36 0.57 8.74
N HIS A 71 14.62 0.40 8.31
CA HIS A 71 15.63 -0.30 9.10
C HIS A 71 15.93 0.38 10.43
N TYR A 72 16.06 1.71 10.47
CA TYR A 72 16.27 2.44 11.72
C TYR A 72 15.09 2.24 12.69
N VAL A 73 13.86 2.26 12.18
CA VAL A 73 12.65 2.02 12.98
C VAL A 73 12.62 0.58 13.52
N LEU A 74 12.89 -0.41 12.68
CA LEU A 74 12.89 -1.82 13.08
C LEU A 74 13.97 -2.12 14.13
N ARG A 75 15.17 -1.54 13.98
CA ARG A 75 16.24 -1.63 14.99
C ARG A 75 15.85 -0.98 16.30
N LEU A 76 15.22 0.21 16.26
CA LEU A 76 14.74 0.91 17.44
C LEU A 76 13.72 0.06 18.22
N LEU A 77 12.79 -0.58 17.50
CA LEU A 77 11.76 -1.44 18.08
C LEU A 77 12.35 -2.73 18.68
N LYS A 78 13.28 -3.39 17.98
CA LYS A 78 13.93 -4.63 18.45
C LYS A 78 14.78 -4.41 19.69
N ARG A 79 15.56 -3.32 19.76
CA ARG A 79 16.49 -3.05 20.87
C ARG A 79 15.82 -2.45 22.12
N ARG A 80 14.49 -2.32 22.18
CA ARG A 80 13.75 -1.69 23.29
C ARG A 80 14.47 -0.44 23.84
N LEU A 81 14.85 0.50 22.96
CA LEU A 81 15.54 1.76 23.26
C LEU A 81 17.04 1.71 23.65
N GLY A 82 17.71 0.55 23.53
CA GLY A 82 19.16 0.42 23.72
C GLY A 82 20.00 1.38 22.83
N PRO A 83 21.31 1.52 23.09
CA PRO A 83 22.20 2.31 22.24
C PRO A 83 22.23 1.73 20.82
N PHE A 84 22.27 2.62 19.81
CA PHE A 84 22.52 2.24 18.42
C PHE A 84 24.03 2.15 18.24
N ASP A 85 24.47 1.08 17.59
CA ASP A 85 25.87 0.86 17.23
C ASP A 85 26.07 1.00 15.72
N GLU A 86 27.29 1.25 15.24
CA GLU A 86 27.58 1.38 13.80
C GLU A 86 27.25 0.09 13.03
N SER A 87 27.42 -1.06 13.69
CA SER A 87 27.00 -2.37 13.17
C SER A 87 25.50 -2.46 12.85
N ASP A 88 24.65 -1.58 13.40
CA ASP A 88 23.22 -1.53 13.07
C ASP A 88 22.91 -0.73 11.80
N LEU A 89 23.86 0.06 11.30
CA LEU A 89 23.71 0.83 10.06
C LEU A 89 23.98 -0.02 8.83
N LEU A 90 24.90 -0.98 8.93
CA LEU A 90 25.18 -1.94 7.87
C LEU A 90 24.06 -2.98 7.82
N PHE A 91 23.21 -2.84 6.81
CA PHE A 91 22.14 -3.78 6.57
C PHE A 91 22.64 -4.92 5.68
N GLU A 92 22.93 -6.07 6.29
CA GLU A 92 23.18 -7.31 5.56
C GLU A 92 22.03 -8.30 5.77
N SER A 93 21.44 -8.76 4.66
CA SER A 93 20.32 -9.69 4.71
C SER A 93 20.79 -11.06 5.18
N THR A 94 20.35 -11.47 6.37
CA THR A 94 20.66 -12.81 6.87
C THR A 94 20.01 -13.90 6.02
N ALA A 95 20.62 -15.10 5.92
CA ALA A 95 20.02 -16.23 5.22
C ALA A 95 18.59 -16.55 5.72
N LYS A 96 18.39 -16.44 7.04
CA LYS A 96 17.08 -16.57 7.68
C LYS A 96 16.05 -15.55 7.18
N GLN A 97 16.47 -14.30 6.95
CA GLN A 97 15.62 -13.25 6.41
C GLN A 97 15.23 -13.53 4.97
N LYS A 98 16.20 -13.88 4.10
CA LYS A 98 15.93 -14.26 2.71
C LYS A 98 14.89 -15.38 2.61
N ARG A 99 15.00 -16.40 3.48
CA ARG A 99 14.01 -17.49 3.57
C ARG A 99 12.62 -16.98 3.92
N ARG A 100 12.49 -16.17 4.98
CA ARG A 100 11.19 -15.60 5.37
C ARG A 100 10.59 -14.73 4.28
N THR A 101 11.41 -13.96 3.57
CA THR A 101 10.99 -13.17 2.42
C THR A 101 10.40 -14.04 1.32
N ARG A 102 11.02 -15.18 0.98
CA ARG A 102 10.45 -16.13 0.01
C ARG A 102 9.06 -16.62 0.43
N ILE A 103 8.89 -17.00 1.70
CA ILE A 103 7.60 -17.44 2.24
C ILE A 103 6.56 -16.31 2.15
N VAL A 104 6.89 -15.11 2.62
CA VAL A 104 5.99 -13.94 2.59
C VAL A 104 5.60 -13.58 1.15
N THR A 105 6.56 -13.58 0.22
CA THR A 105 6.29 -13.34 -1.21
C THR A 105 5.35 -14.40 -1.76
N GLY A 106 5.57 -15.68 -1.45
CA GLY A 106 4.67 -16.78 -1.82
C GLY A 106 3.25 -16.58 -1.31
N LEU A 107 3.10 -16.33 -0.01
CA LEU A 107 1.80 -16.03 0.62
C LEU A 107 1.13 -14.84 -0.04
N ALA A 108 1.89 -13.77 -0.32
CA ALA A 108 1.36 -12.57 -0.94
C ALA A 108 0.90 -12.82 -2.39
N VAL A 109 1.58 -13.69 -3.14
CA VAL A 109 1.14 -14.14 -4.47
C VAL A 109 -0.21 -14.84 -4.36
N VAL A 110 -0.31 -15.89 -3.55
CA VAL A 110 -1.52 -16.72 -3.49
C VAL A 110 -2.71 -15.94 -2.95
N LEU A 111 -2.55 -15.25 -1.81
CA LEU A 111 -3.64 -14.47 -1.20
C LEU A 111 -4.04 -13.27 -2.07
N GLY A 112 -3.07 -12.61 -2.73
CA GLY A 112 -3.34 -11.52 -3.65
C GLY A 112 -4.16 -11.95 -4.86
N ASP A 113 -3.79 -13.06 -5.51
CA ASP A 113 -4.50 -13.60 -6.66
C ASP A 113 -5.90 -14.11 -6.30
N GLN A 114 -6.02 -14.76 -5.13
CA GLN A 114 -7.32 -15.18 -4.63
C GLN A 114 -8.26 -13.97 -4.49
N GLN A 115 -7.80 -12.89 -3.86
CA GLN A 115 -8.62 -11.68 -3.66
C GLN A 115 -9.00 -10.99 -4.97
N LEU A 116 -8.09 -10.94 -5.94
CA LEU A 116 -8.39 -10.40 -7.26
C LEU A 116 -9.48 -11.22 -7.96
N MET A 117 -9.31 -12.54 -8.02
CA MET A 117 -10.24 -13.42 -8.74
C MET A 117 -11.60 -13.51 -8.05
N THR A 118 -11.63 -13.66 -6.72
CA THR A 118 -12.89 -13.72 -5.97
C THR A 118 -13.59 -12.37 -5.97
N GLY A 119 -12.85 -11.25 -5.90
CA GLY A 119 -13.38 -9.90 -6.01
C GLY A 119 -14.06 -9.63 -7.37
N ILE A 120 -13.46 -10.09 -8.47
CA ILE A 120 -14.09 -10.03 -9.80
C ILE A 120 -15.33 -10.93 -9.84
N ALA A 121 -15.20 -12.18 -9.38
CA ALA A 121 -16.29 -13.16 -9.42
C ALA A 121 -17.53 -12.69 -8.65
N VAL A 122 -17.36 -12.14 -7.43
CA VAL A 122 -18.48 -11.67 -6.61
C VAL A 122 -19.19 -10.47 -7.24
N LEU A 123 -18.44 -9.56 -7.90
CA LEU A 123 -19.04 -8.45 -8.65
C LEU A 123 -19.83 -8.93 -9.87
N ILE A 124 -19.26 -9.87 -10.64
CA ILE A 124 -19.97 -10.47 -11.79
C ILE A 124 -21.23 -11.18 -11.32
N ALA A 125 -21.14 -12.01 -10.29
CA ALA A 125 -22.29 -12.73 -9.73
C ALA A 125 -23.38 -11.78 -9.25
N GLY A 126 -23.02 -10.71 -8.53
CA GLY A 126 -23.97 -9.71 -8.07
C GLY A 126 -24.65 -8.96 -9.21
N LEU A 127 -23.90 -8.54 -10.23
CA LEU A 127 -24.45 -7.81 -11.38
C LEU A 127 -25.27 -8.70 -12.32
N ALA A 128 -24.85 -9.94 -12.52
CA ALA A 128 -25.59 -10.93 -13.30
C ALA A 128 -26.92 -11.30 -12.62
N SER A 129 -26.93 -11.33 -11.29
CA SER A 129 -28.11 -11.68 -10.48
C SER A 129 -29.01 -10.48 -10.14
N ARG A 130 -28.87 -9.34 -10.84
CA ARG A 130 -29.60 -8.09 -10.55
C ARG A 130 -31.14 -8.22 -10.46
N CYS A 131 -31.72 -9.25 -11.10
CA CYS A 131 -33.16 -9.53 -11.05
C CYS A 131 -33.59 -10.24 -9.76
N HIS A 132 -32.66 -10.93 -9.09
CA HIS A 132 -32.93 -11.82 -7.97
C HIS A 132 -32.31 -11.35 -6.65
N ILE A 133 -31.27 -10.52 -6.71
CA ILE A 133 -30.67 -9.95 -5.49
C ILE A 133 -31.29 -8.61 -5.16
N SER A 134 -31.43 -8.37 -3.87
CA SER A 134 -31.81 -7.10 -3.29
C SER A 134 -30.66 -6.08 -3.35
N ILE A 135 -31.00 -4.80 -3.20
CA ILE A 135 -30.04 -3.71 -3.01
C ILE A 135 -29.19 -3.96 -1.75
N TYR A 136 -29.77 -4.56 -0.72
CA TYR A 136 -29.09 -4.94 0.52
C TYR A 136 -27.94 -5.92 0.24
N GLU A 137 -28.20 -7.01 -0.47
CA GLU A 137 -27.17 -7.99 -0.85
C GLU A 137 -26.11 -7.36 -1.75
N PHE A 138 -26.52 -6.50 -2.68
CA PHE A 138 -25.58 -5.80 -3.54
C PHE A 138 -24.66 -4.85 -2.77
N ASN A 139 -25.15 -4.21 -1.69
CA ASN A 139 -24.31 -3.39 -0.81
C ASN A 139 -23.22 -4.22 -0.11
N ILE A 140 -23.52 -5.48 0.23
CA ILE A 140 -22.56 -6.44 0.79
C ILE A 140 -21.52 -6.79 -0.28
N VAL A 141 -21.97 -7.20 -1.48
CA VAL A 141 -21.10 -7.51 -2.64
C VAL A 141 -20.10 -6.39 -2.92
N VAL A 142 -20.57 -5.14 -3.00
CA VAL A 142 -19.70 -3.98 -3.25
C VAL A 142 -18.72 -3.74 -2.09
N SER A 143 -19.11 -4.04 -0.85
CA SER A 143 -18.23 -3.88 0.31
C SER A 143 -17.16 -4.96 0.39
N LEU A 144 -17.48 -6.21 0.00
CA LEU A 144 -16.50 -7.30 -0.16
C LEU A 144 -15.52 -6.99 -1.31
N ALA A 145 -16.05 -6.55 -2.45
CA ALA A 145 -15.23 -6.15 -3.59
C ALA A 145 -14.28 -5.00 -3.26
N TYR A 146 -14.73 -4.01 -2.47
CA TYR A 146 -13.86 -2.94 -1.99
C TYR A 146 -12.66 -3.50 -1.21
N LEU A 147 -12.90 -4.44 -0.29
CA LEU A 147 -11.84 -5.04 0.51
C LEU A 147 -10.84 -5.80 -0.38
N ALA A 148 -11.34 -6.58 -1.34
CA ALA A 148 -10.54 -7.27 -2.33
C ALA A 148 -9.67 -6.31 -3.19
N VAL A 149 -10.23 -5.17 -3.64
CA VAL A 149 -9.48 -4.14 -4.38
C VAL A 149 -8.30 -3.63 -3.55
N ILE A 150 -8.50 -3.29 -2.27
CA ILE A 150 -7.43 -2.77 -1.42
C ILE A 150 -6.38 -3.86 -1.15
N THR A 151 -6.81 -5.06 -0.77
CA THR A 151 -5.90 -6.19 -0.49
C THR A 151 -5.02 -6.47 -1.71
N HIS A 152 -5.60 -6.48 -2.91
CA HIS A 152 -4.85 -6.64 -4.14
C HIS A 152 -3.91 -5.46 -4.44
N ALA A 153 -4.31 -4.21 -4.15
CA ALA A 153 -3.41 -3.05 -4.31
C ALA A 153 -2.12 -3.22 -3.50
N VAL A 154 -2.25 -3.70 -2.26
CA VAL A 154 -1.12 -3.95 -1.36
C VAL A 154 -0.31 -5.15 -1.83
N SER A 155 -0.94 -6.20 -2.36
CA SER A 155 -0.23 -7.35 -2.94
C SER A 155 0.68 -6.91 -4.09
N LEU A 156 0.22 -6.03 -4.99
CA LEU A 156 1.04 -5.49 -6.07
C LEU A 156 2.26 -4.72 -5.57
N LYS A 157 2.13 -3.99 -4.46
CA LYS A 157 3.26 -3.27 -3.84
C LYS A 157 4.29 -4.22 -3.24
N VAL A 158 3.83 -5.23 -2.50
CA VAL A 158 4.71 -6.24 -1.87
C VAL A 158 5.40 -7.12 -2.91
N LEU A 159 4.72 -7.42 -4.02
CA LEU A 159 5.21 -8.31 -5.07
C LEU A 159 5.97 -7.59 -6.18
N ARG A 160 6.36 -6.33 -5.99
CA ARG A 160 6.99 -5.50 -7.02
C ARG A 160 8.17 -6.19 -7.68
N ARG A 161 9.16 -6.64 -6.90
CA ARG A 161 10.33 -7.36 -7.44
C ARG A 161 9.95 -8.65 -8.15
N TYR A 162 9.16 -9.48 -7.49
CA TYR A 162 8.70 -10.76 -8.05
C TYR A 162 8.02 -10.59 -9.42
N LEU A 163 7.12 -9.61 -9.54
CA LEU A 163 6.40 -9.33 -10.78
C LEU A 163 7.26 -8.62 -11.83
N PHE A 164 8.36 -7.96 -11.44
CA PHE A 164 9.32 -7.45 -12.41
C PHE A 164 10.01 -8.59 -13.16
N ASP A 165 10.37 -9.65 -12.42
CA ASP A 165 11.02 -10.84 -12.98
C ASP A 165 10.02 -11.71 -13.78
N HIS A 166 8.73 -11.72 -13.39
CA HIS A 166 7.67 -12.52 -14.03
C HIS A 166 6.73 -11.68 -14.92
N LYS A 167 7.22 -11.23 -16.08
CA LYS A 167 6.52 -10.29 -16.99
C LYS A 167 5.12 -10.76 -17.43
N LEU A 168 4.94 -12.05 -17.71
CA LEU A 168 3.63 -12.59 -18.15
C LEU A 168 2.60 -12.49 -17.03
N VAL A 169 2.95 -12.98 -15.84
CA VAL A 169 2.11 -12.92 -14.63
C VAL A 169 1.76 -11.47 -14.30
N ARG A 170 2.75 -10.57 -14.37
CA ARG A 170 2.55 -9.12 -14.20
C ARG A 170 1.50 -8.57 -15.16
N ASN A 171 1.67 -8.78 -16.47
CA ASN A 171 0.79 -8.20 -17.47
C ASN A 171 -0.64 -8.74 -17.31
N CYS A 172 -0.79 -10.05 -17.07
CA CYS A 172 -2.08 -10.68 -16.79
C CYS A 172 -2.78 -10.05 -15.57
N ARG A 173 -2.07 -9.96 -14.43
CA ARG A 173 -2.59 -9.34 -13.21
C ARG A 173 -3.00 -7.89 -13.43
N VAL A 174 -2.23 -7.11 -14.20
CA VAL A 174 -2.55 -5.70 -14.48
C VAL A 174 -3.83 -5.59 -15.32
N VAL A 175 -4.00 -6.42 -16.35
CA VAL A 175 -5.23 -6.46 -17.14
C VAL A 175 -6.44 -6.80 -16.27
N LEU A 176 -6.31 -7.84 -15.42
CA LEU A 176 -7.36 -8.22 -14.47
C LEU A 176 -7.65 -7.11 -13.45
N THR A 177 -6.62 -6.39 -12.98
CA THR A 177 -6.78 -5.25 -12.06
C THR A 177 -7.55 -4.12 -12.71
N ILE A 178 -7.24 -3.78 -13.96
CA ILE A 178 -7.97 -2.74 -14.71
C ILE A 178 -9.44 -3.16 -14.88
N GLY A 179 -9.69 -4.40 -15.32
CA GLY A 179 -11.05 -4.93 -15.43
C GLY A 179 -11.80 -4.90 -14.09
N PHE A 180 -11.14 -5.29 -13.00
CA PHE A 180 -11.70 -5.26 -11.67
C PHE A 180 -12.06 -3.84 -11.23
N LEU A 181 -11.20 -2.85 -11.49
CA LEU A 181 -11.47 -1.45 -11.13
C LEU A 181 -12.61 -0.84 -11.94
N VAL A 182 -12.75 -1.17 -13.22
CA VAL A 182 -13.89 -0.73 -14.04
C VAL A 182 -15.19 -1.32 -13.49
N LEU A 183 -15.21 -2.62 -13.23
CA LEU A 183 -16.38 -3.31 -12.70
C LEU A 183 -16.76 -2.81 -11.30
N PHE A 184 -15.77 -2.65 -10.42
CA PHE A 184 -15.94 -2.09 -9.09
C PHE A 184 -16.43 -0.65 -9.16
N GLY A 185 -15.87 0.18 -10.04
CA GLY A 185 -16.28 1.56 -10.23
C GLY A 185 -17.75 1.67 -10.59
N PHE A 186 -18.19 0.90 -11.58
CA PHE A 186 -19.60 0.81 -11.97
C PHE A 186 -20.49 0.35 -10.81
N ALA A 187 -20.15 -0.79 -10.17
CA ALA A 187 -20.92 -1.35 -9.07
C ALA A 187 -21.00 -0.40 -7.87
N PHE A 188 -19.91 0.31 -7.56
CA PHE A 188 -19.84 1.27 -6.48
C PHE A 188 -20.74 2.48 -6.75
N VAL A 189 -20.74 3.04 -7.97
CA VAL A 189 -21.66 4.11 -8.37
C VAL A 189 -23.12 3.68 -8.18
N VAL A 190 -23.48 2.49 -8.66
CA VAL A 190 -24.84 1.93 -8.47
C VAL A 190 -25.17 1.78 -6.99
N ASN A 191 -24.28 1.22 -6.16
CA ASN A 191 -24.52 1.10 -4.71
C ASN A 191 -24.61 2.47 -3.99
N THR A 192 -23.95 3.52 -4.50
CA THR A 192 -24.06 4.86 -3.88
C THR A 192 -25.32 5.62 -4.25
N SER A 193 -26.00 5.23 -5.33
CA SER A 193 -27.24 5.88 -5.77
C SER A 193 -28.45 5.56 -4.89
N THR A 194 -28.30 4.63 -3.94
CA THR A 194 -29.36 4.16 -3.04
C THR A 194 -29.33 4.80 -1.65
N LYS A 195 -28.25 5.55 -1.32
CA LYS A 195 -28.00 6.05 0.05
C LYS A 195 -28.27 7.55 0.16
N GLU A 196 -29.49 7.94 0.54
CA GLU A 196 -29.71 9.29 1.07
C GLU A 196 -30.71 9.36 2.24
N ASN A 197 -30.25 9.97 3.34
CA ASN A 197 -30.86 10.11 4.65
C ASN A 197 -31.83 11.31 4.71
N SER A 198 -33.08 11.15 4.28
CA SER A 198 -34.09 12.14 4.63
C SER A 198 -35.37 11.44 5.04
N SER A 199 -35.70 11.57 6.32
CA SER A 199 -36.78 10.94 7.06
C SER A 199 -38.21 11.35 6.64
N VAL A 200 -38.37 12.12 5.56
CA VAL A 200 -39.63 12.87 5.33
C VAL A 200 -40.50 12.30 4.20
N GLU A 201 -40.03 11.36 3.36
CA GLU A 201 -40.91 10.66 2.40
C GLU A 201 -40.49 9.20 2.17
N LEU A 202 -40.84 8.31 3.11
CA LEU A 202 -40.52 6.87 3.06
C LEU A 202 -41.12 6.19 1.81
N GLN A 203 -42.24 6.69 1.30
CA GLN A 203 -43.03 6.03 0.25
C GLN A 203 -42.53 6.30 -1.18
N LYS A 204 -41.77 7.38 -1.40
CA LYS A 204 -41.27 7.76 -2.75
C LYS A 204 -39.87 7.22 -3.09
N ARG A 205 -39.22 6.47 -2.20
CA ARG A 205 -37.85 5.96 -2.39
C ARG A 205 -37.80 4.45 -2.55
N LEU A 206 -36.71 3.95 -3.13
CA LEU A 206 -36.42 2.52 -3.12
C LEU A 206 -35.93 2.13 -1.73
N ASN A 207 -36.49 1.04 -1.19
CA ASN A 207 -36.00 0.41 0.02
C ASN A 207 -34.83 -0.50 -0.32
N VAL A 208 -33.94 -0.72 0.66
CA VAL A 208 -32.79 -1.62 0.49
C VAL A 208 -33.20 -3.09 0.24
N GLY A 209 -34.44 -3.46 0.57
CA GLY A 209 -34.99 -4.78 0.26
C GLY A 209 -35.47 -4.96 -1.18
N ASN A 210 -35.65 -3.89 -1.96
CA ASN A 210 -36.06 -4.02 -3.36
C ASN A 210 -34.95 -4.65 -4.20
N ASN A 211 -35.33 -5.35 -5.27
CA ASN A 211 -34.39 -5.95 -6.22
C ASN A 211 -33.50 -4.87 -6.85
N LEU A 212 -32.24 -5.23 -7.11
CA LEU A 212 -31.25 -4.31 -7.68
C LEU A 212 -31.72 -3.70 -9.00
N GLN A 213 -32.44 -4.50 -9.81
CA GLN A 213 -33.05 -4.05 -11.07
C GLN A 213 -33.91 -2.80 -10.91
N CYS A 214 -34.60 -2.63 -9.78
CA CYS A 214 -35.48 -1.49 -9.54
C CYS A 214 -34.75 -0.14 -9.61
N ILE A 215 -33.43 -0.10 -9.37
CA ILE A 215 -32.65 1.14 -9.53
C ILE A 215 -32.67 1.62 -10.98
N PHE A 216 -32.59 0.69 -11.93
CA PHE A 216 -32.55 0.99 -13.36
C PHE A 216 -33.94 1.34 -13.90
N GLU A 217 -35.00 0.84 -13.26
CA GLU A 217 -36.40 1.11 -13.64
C GLU A 217 -37.02 2.28 -12.88
N ALA A 218 -36.34 2.83 -11.88
CA ALA A 218 -36.82 3.95 -11.08
C ALA A 218 -37.36 5.13 -11.91
N PRO A 219 -36.73 5.55 -13.03
CA PRO A 219 -37.27 6.62 -13.87
C PRO A 219 -38.66 6.31 -14.45
N HIS A 220 -38.94 5.06 -14.78
CA HIS A 220 -40.23 4.63 -15.32
C HIS A 220 -41.33 4.55 -14.26
N ILE A 221 -40.95 4.27 -13.01
CA ILE A 221 -41.88 4.13 -11.88
C ILE A 221 -42.10 5.48 -11.15
N GLY A 222 -41.54 6.57 -11.69
CA GLY A 222 -41.63 7.90 -11.06
C GLY A 222 -40.83 8.01 -9.75
N LYS A 223 -39.89 7.08 -9.49
CA LYS A 223 -38.99 7.13 -8.33
C LYS A 223 -37.73 7.90 -8.71
N THR A 224 -37.25 8.75 -7.80
CA THR A 224 -36.02 9.53 -8.03
C THR A 224 -34.80 8.79 -7.50
N VAL A 225 -33.77 8.67 -8.34
CA VAL A 225 -32.45 8.16 -7.95
C VAL A 225 -31.52 9.35 -7.79
N LYS A 226 -30.98 9.55 -6.58
CA LYS A 226 -30.02 10.60 -6.31
C LYS A 226 -28.62 10.01 -6.22
N PHE A 227 -27.77 10.41 -7.15
CA PHE A 227 -26.38 10.00 -7.18
C PHE A 227 -25.56 10.89 -6.25
N GLY A 228 -24.90 10.29 -5.26
CA GLY A 228 -23.91 10.94 -4.43
C GLY A 228 -22.59 11.18 -5.18
N TRP A 229 -22.62 11.92 -6.29
CA TRP A 229 -21.50 12.08 -7.22
C TRP A 229 -20.19 12.48 -6.52
N PHE A 230 -20.23 13.49 -5.64
CA PHE A 230 -19.02 13.97 -4.96
C PHE A 230 -18.37 12.91 -4.06
N LYS A 231 -19.16 12.15 -3.30
CA LYS A 231 -18.64 11.08 -2.42
C LYS A 231 -18.11 9.91 -3.23
N SER A 232 -18.82 9.57 -4.30
CA SER A 232 -18.45 8.45 -5.16
C SER A 232 -17.18 8.76 -5.94
N PHE A 233 -17.11 9.96 -6.50
CA PHE A 233 -15.95 10.47 -7.22
C PHE A 233 -14.71 10.55 -6.32
N THR A 234 -14.82 11.10 -5.10
CA THR A 234 -13.66 11.22 -4.21
C THR A 234 -13.09 9.85 -3.79
N LEU A 235 -13.94 8.87 -3.49
CA LEU A 235 -13.50 7.51 -3.15
C LEU A 235 -12.94 6.75 -4.35
N LEU A 236 -13.60 6.82 -5.52
CA LEU A 236 -13.11 6.17 -6.74
C LEU A 236 -11.79 6.79 -7.21
N TRP A 237 -11.66 8.11 -7.11
CA TRP A 237 -10.42 8.81 -7.42
C TRP A 237 -9.28 8.36 -6.49
N ALA A 238 -9.53 8.29 -5.17
CA ALA A 238 -8.53 7.83 -4.22
C ALA A 238 -8.10 6.37 -4.49
N LEU A 239 -9.04 5.49 -4.82
CA LEU A 239 -8.77 4.10 -5.20
C LEU A 239 -7.98 4.01 -6.50
N PHE A 240 -8.41 4.73 -7.53
CA PHE A 240 -7.74 4.77 -8.82
C PHE A 240 -6.31 5.31 -8.70
N TRP A 241 -6.12 6.37 -7.90
CA TRP A 241 -4.81 6.91 -7.58
C TRP A 241 -3.90 5.87 -6.93
N HIS A 242 -4.40 5.17 -5.91
CA HIS A 242 -3.63 4.16 -5.19
C HIS A 242 -3.22 2.98 -6.07
N GLN A 243 -4.11 2.55 -6.96
CA GLN A 243 -3.84 1.46 -7.91
C GLN A 243 -2.90 1.90 -9.03
N SER A 244 -3.10 3.09 -9.55
CA SER A 244 -2.22 3.68 -10.56
C SER A 244 -0.80 3.83 -10.02
N GLU A 245 -0.64 4.26 -8.76
CA GLU A 245 0.64 4.30 -8.08
C GLU A 245 1.32 2.92 -8.09
N ALA A 246 0.62 1.86 -7.66
CA ALA A 246 1.17 0.51 -7.64
C ALA A 246 1.58 0.02 -9.04
N VAL A 247 0.73 0.22 -10.05
CA VAL A 247 1.00 -0.17 -11.44
C VAL A 247 2.17 0.64 -12.03
N ILE A 248 2.21 1.95 -11.81
CA ILE A 248 3.31 2.82 -12.24
C ILE A 248 4.63 2.37 -11.63
N HIS A 249 4.65 2.08 -10.33
CA HIS A 249 5.84 1.56 -9.65
C HIS A 249 6.29 0.20 -10.19
N LEU A 250 5.41 -0.57 -10.79
CA LEU A 250 5.70 -1.89 -11.32
C LEU A 250 6.35 -1.85 -12.72
N TYR A 251 5.90 -0.93 -13.59
CA TYR A 251 6.45 -0.80 -14.95
C TYR A 251 7.59 0.20 -15.06
N LEU A 252 7.56 1.28 -14.28
CA LEU A 252 8.46 2.42 -14.47
C LEU A 252 9.62 2.44 -13.46
N ILE A 253 10.00 1.29 -12.86
CA ILE A 253 11.12 1.21 -11.90
C ILE A 253 12.37 1.96 -12.40
N SER A 254 12.75 1.75 -13.67
CA SER A 254 13.98 2.35 -14.22
C SER A 254 13.77 3.72 -14.89
N ALA A 255 12.54 4.08 -15.27
CA ALA A 255 12.25 5.31 -16.00
C ALA A 255 11.69 6.41 -15.09
N LYS A 256 11.08 6.05 -13.97
CA LYS A 256 10.48 6.97 -13.00
C LYS A 256 11.55 7.78 -12.29
N ASP A 257 12.72 7.21 -12.01
CA ASP A 257 13.82 8.00 -11.46
C ASP A 257 14.20 9.10 -12.44
N ASN A 258 14.32 8.82 -13.74
CA ASN A 258 14.67 9.84 -14.73
C ASN A 258 13.54 10.82 -15.03
N LEU A 259 12.29 10.38 -15.18
CA LEU A 259 11.15 11.26 -15.51
C LEU A 259 10.69 12.08 -14.31
N PHE A 260 10.67 11.47 -13.12
CA PHE A 260 10.31 12.17 -11.89
C PHE A 260 11.44 13.12 -11.47
N LYS A 261 12.71 12.71 -11.64
CA LYS A 261 13.86 13.62 -11.46
C LYS A 261 13.87 14.70 -12.53
N ALA A 262 13.55 14.43 -13.80
CA ALA A 262 13.48 15.46 -14.84
C ALA A 262 12.32 16.43 -14.61
N GLY A 263 11.13 15.92 -14.26
CA GLY A 263 9.95 16.74 -13.96
C GLY A 263 10.11 17.56 -12.68
N SER A 264 10.64 16.95 -11.62
CA SER A 264 10.99 17.69 -10.40
C SER A 264 12.09 18.68 -10.70
N THR A 265 13.19 18.29 -11.37
CA THR A 265 14.31 19.19 -11.72
C THR A 265 13.86 20.34 -12.62
N TRP A 266 13.01 20.12 -13.61
CA TRP A 266 12.46 21.18 -14.46
C TRP A 266 11.57 22.14 -13.68
N PHE A 267 10.63 21.61 -12.89
CA PHE A 267 9.75 22.42 -12.05
C PHE A 267 10.55 23.22 -11.01
N ILE A 268 11.56 22.58 -10.42
CA ILE A 268 12.54 23.16 -9.51
C ILE A 268 13.33 24.28 -10.20
N HIS A 269 13.87 24.03 -11.39
CA HIS A 269 14.74 24.99 -12.08
C HIS A 269 13.94 26.20 -12.55
N TYR A 270 12.68 25.99 -12.95
CA TYR A 270 11.75 27.03 -13.34
C TYR A 270 11.39 27.96 -12.18
N PHE A 271 11.13 27.43 -10.98
CA PHE A 271 10.75 28.27 -9.84
C PHE A 271 11.95 28.76 -9.02
N TYR A 272 13.07 28.02 -8.95
CA TYR A 272 14.15 28.28 -8.00
C TYR A 272 15.55 27.85 -8.51
N PRO A 273 16.34 28.76 -9.10
CA PRO A 273 17.60 28.43 -9.77
C PRO A 273 18.80 28.10 -8.86
N LYS A 274 18.66 28.09 -7.52
CA LYS A 274 19.76 27.77 -6.57
C LYS A 274 19.29 26.77 -5.51
N GLY A 275 19.38 25.48 -5.82
CA GLY A 275 19.10 24.38 -4.89
C GLY A 275 20.31 23.92 -4.08
N PHE A 276 20.08 23.28 -2.92
CA PHE A 276 21.12 22.49 -2.22
C PHE A 276 21.03 21.04 -2.67
N SER A 277 22.17 20.36 -2.74
CA SER A 277 22.23 18.92 -2.90
C SER A 277 21.77 18.20 -1.63
N GLU A 278 21.29 16.96 -1.78
CA GLU A 278 20.78 16.14 -0.68
C GLU A 278 21.84 15.90 0.41
N ASN A 279 23.08 15.66 -0.02
CA ASN A 279 24.21 15.42 0.89
C ASN A 279 24.52 16.65 1.73
N GLU A 280 24.43 17.87 1.16
CA GLU A 280 24.65 19.11 1.91
C GLU A 280 23.63 19.32 3.03
N VAL A 281 22.38 18.84 2.87
CA VAL A 281 21.36 18.95 3.92
C VAL A 281 21.69 18.01 5.09
N TYR A 282 22.11 16.77 4.81
CA TYR A 282 22.52 15.83 5.85
C TYR A 282 23.83 16.24 6.53
N GLU A 283 24.80 16.74 5.76
CA GLU A 283 26.06 17.27 6.28
C GLU A 283 25.79 18.49 7.18
N GLN A 284 24.93 19.42 6.75
CA GLN A 284 24.52 20.55 7.57
C GLN A 284 23.77 20.12 8.83
N ALA A 285 22.87 19.15 8.74
CA ALA A 285 22.17 18.62 9.91
C ALA A 285 23.14 17.96 10.90
N THR A 286 24.16 17.26 10.39
CA THR A 286 25.20 16.60 11.19
C THR A 286 26.11 17.62 11.88
N ALA A 287 26.58 18.64 11.15
CA ALA A 287 27.38 19.72 11.72
C ALA A 287 26.60 20.50 12.80
N LEU A 288 25.31 20.76 12.56
CA LEU A 288 24.44 21.40 13.54
C LEU A 288 24.24 20.58 14.82
N GLU A 289 24.27 19.24 14.73
CA GLU A 289 24.16 18.39 15.92
C GLU A 289 25.48 18.28 16.70
N GLU A 290 26.64 18.37 16.02
CA GLU A 290 27.94 18.53 16.67
C GLU A 290 28.02 19.84 17.45
N ASP A 291 27.66 20.97 16.82
CA ASP A 291 27.64 22.29 17.47
C ASP A 291 26.77 22.32 18.73
N ARG A 292 25.66 21.56 18.73
CA ARG A 292 24.77 21.43 19.88
C ARG A 292 25.44 20.78 21.09
N TYR A 293 26.38 19.89 20.86
CA TYR A 293 27.08 19.17 21.93
C TYR A 293 28.07 20.07 22.69
N ASP A 294 28.66 21.03 22.00
CA ASP A 294 29.65 21.96 22.57
C ASP A 294 29.04 23.00 23.54
N GLY A 295 27.73 22.93 23.82
CA GLY A 295 27.06 23.74 24.84
C GLY A 295 26.98 25.24 24.51
N ARG A 296 27.46 25.67 23.33
CA ARG A 296 27.61 27.08 22.93
C ARG A 296 26.38 27.65 22.20
N GLU A 297 25.23 26.98 22.30
CA GLU A 297 24.10 27.28 21.43
C GLU A 297 23.15 28.37 21.93
N SER A 298 22.86 29.31 21.01
CA SER A 298 21.66 30.14 21.07
C SER A 298 20.39 29.32 20.89
N TRP A 299 19.30 29.69 21.58
CA TRP A 299 17.94 29.17 21.34
C TRP A 299 17.56 29.13 19.85
N LYS A 300 18.02 30.11 19.05
CA LYS A 300 17.74 30.17 17.61
C LYS A 300 18.34 28.98 16.85
N LEU A 301 19.53 28.52 17.25
CA LEU A 301 20.19 27.38 16.63
C LEU A 301 19.44 26.10 16.97
N ARG A 302 19.05 25.91 18.24
CA ARG A 302 18.22 24.77 18.69
C ARG A 302 16.93 24.62 17.89
N VAL A 303 16.20 25.72 17.68
CA VAL A 303 14.97 25.72 16.88
C VAL A 303 15.26 25.35 15.43
N LYS A 304 16.36 25.87 14.85
CA LYS A 304 16.76 25.55 13.48
C LYS A 304 17.14 24.07 13.32
N VAL A 305 17.94 23.52 14.22
CA VAL A 305 18.32 22.09 14.23
C VAL A 305 17.07 21.23 14.35
N TRP A 306 16.18 21.56 15.29
CA TRP A 306 14.93 20.82 15.49
C TRP A 306 14.04 20.84 14.24
N LEU A 307 13.78 22.00 13.64
CA LEU A 307 12.98 22.10 12.41
C LEU A 307 13.58 21.31 11.25
N THR A 308 14.91 21.33 11.11
CA THR A 308 15.62 20.60 10.04
C THR A 308 15.47 19.10 10.23
N LEU A 309 15.68 18.59 11.45
CA LEU A 309 15.55 17.17 11.78
C LEU A 309 14.10 16.68 11.69
N GLU A 310 13.12 17.47 12.12
CA GLU A 310 11.70 17.11 11.96
C GLU A 310 11.31 17.00 10.49
N PHE A 311 11.78 17.95 9.67
CA PHE A 311 11.54 17.92 8.24
C PHE A 311 12.18 16.68 7.60
N LEU A 312 13.45 16.39 7.91
CA LEU A 312 14.13 15.17 7.43
C LEU A 312 13.41 13.90 7.88
N SER A 313 13.00 13.83 9.15
CA SER A 313 12.29 12.65 9.67
C SER A 313 10.95 12.44 8.98
N LEU A 314 10.23 13.52 8.69
CA LEU A 314 8.97 13.46 7.97
C LEU A 314 9.17 13.08 6.50
N ARG A 315 10.24 13.60 5.89
CA ARG A 315 10.65 13.23 4.54
C ARG A 315 10.91 11.74 4.43
N ASP A 316 11.81 11.27 5.28
CA ASP A 316 12.24 9.88 5.36
C ASP A 316 11.06 8.95 5.72
N TYR A 317 10.08 9.44 6.48
CA TYR A 317 8.84 8.71 6.78
C TYR A 317 7.98 8.48 5.53
N TYR A 318 7.71 9.51 4.72
CA TYR A 318 6.84 9.39 3.54
C TYR A 318 7.43 8.49 2.44
N ASP A 319 8.74 8.34 2.40
CA ASP A 319 9.44 7.39 1.52
C ASP A 319 9.46 5.97 2.06
N ALA A 320 9.42 5.81 3.39
CA ALA A 320 9.46 4.52 4.06
C ALA A 320 8.21 3.69 3.79
N PHE A 321 8.36 2.36 3.75
CA PHE A 321 7.24 1.44 3.72
C PHE A 321 6.33 1.62 4.94
N LEU A 322 6.90 2.04 6.08
CA LEU A 322 6.16 2.35 7.30
C LEU A 322 4.96 3.28 7.07
N HIS A 323 5.06 4.27 6.19
CA HIS A 323 3.96 5.19 5.86
C HIS A 323 2.76 4.50 5.18
N GLN A 324 2.98 3.33 4.57
CA GLN A 324 1.88 2.54 4.01
C GLN A 324 1.04 1.87 5.10
N ILE A 325 1.58 1.62 6.31
CA ILE A 325 0.85 0.92 7.39
C ILE A 325 -0.41 1.68 7.82
N PRO A 326 -0.36 2.99 8.17
CA PRO A 326 -1.56 3.75 8.50
C PRO A 326 -2.63 3.70 7.41
N ARG A 327 -2.23 3.76 6.13
CA ARG A 327 -3.14 3.70 4.98
C ARG A 327 -3.80 2.33 4.83
N MET A 328 -3.05 1.25 5.05
CA MET A 328 -3.60 -0.11 5.07
C MET A 328 -4.64 -0.25 6.20
N LEU A 329 -4.31 0.21 7.41
CA LEU A 329 -5.22 0.16 8.55
C LEU A 329 -6.49 0.99 8.31
N MET A 330 -6.37 2.17 7.71
CA MET A 330 -7.51 3.00 7.28
C MET A 330 -8.45 2.22 6.37
N ALA A 331 -7.89 1.62 5.32
CA ALA A 331 -8.64 0.98 4.25
C ALA A 331 -9.34 -0.28 4.76
N ILE A 332 -8.67 -1.09 5.59
CA ILE A 332 -9.27 -2.23 6.28
C ILE A 332 -10.39 -1.76 7.20
N ALA A 333 -10.14 -0.77 8.05
CA ALA A 333 -11.13 -0.27 8.99
C ALA A 333 -12.38 0.28 8.27
N TYR A 334 -12.20 0.97 7.16
CA TYR A 334 -13.31 1.43 6.31
C TYR A 334 -14.05 0.26 5.64
N GLY A 335 -13.34 -0.73 5.09
CA GLY A 335 -13.95 -1.91 4.47
C GLY A 335 -14.75 -2.75 5.47
N ILE A 336 -14.15 -3.07 6.62
CA ILE A 336 -14.80 -3.81 7.72
C ILE A 336 -16.00 -3.04 8.25
N SER A 337 -15.87 -1.75 8.56
CA SER A 337 -17.00 -0.96 9.06
C SER A 337 -18.14 -0.84 8.03
N ARG A 338 -17.84 -0.84 6.73
CA ARG A 338 -18.86 -0.93 5.68
C ARG A 338 -19.59 -2.26 5.66
N ILE A 339 -18.86 -3.37 5.78
CA ILE A 339 -19.45 -4.71 5.87
C ILE A 339 -20.30 -4.80 7.14
N ILE A 340 -19.77 -4.35 8.28
CA ILE A 340 -20.50 -4.34 9.55
C ILE A 340 -21.81 -3.56 9.41
N LYS A 341 -21.74 -2.38 8.81
CA LYS A 341 -22.92 -1.55 8.58
C LYS A 341 -23.92 -2.20 7.63
N ALA A 342 -23.45 -2.79 6.54
CA ALA A 342 -24.32 -3.43 5.56
C ALA A 342 -25.05 -4.63 6.18
N VAL A 343 -24.34 -5.46 6.95
CA VAL A 343 -24.88 -6.71 7.48
C VAL A 343 -25.70 -6.49 8.74
N TRP A 344 -25.14 -5.83 9.77
CA TRP A 344 -25.77 -5.75 11.10
C TRP A 344 -26.62 -4.50 11.31
N PHE A 345 -26.34 -3.39 10.59
CA PHE A 345 -27.05 -2.13 10.75
C PHE A 345 -27.92 -1.76 9.54
N GLY A 346 -28.19 -2.72 8.66
CA GLY A 346 -29.05 -2.52 7.49
C GLY A 346 -30.54 -2.37 7.80
N GLY A 347 -30.94 -2.59 9.06
CA GLY A 347 -32.31 -2.40 9.54
C GLY A 347 -33.29 -3.54 9.24
N LEU A 348 -33.00 -4.39 8.25
CA LEU A 348 -33.82 -5.56 7.92
C LEU A 348 -33.32 -6.80 8.64
N LYS A 349 -34.24 -7.66 9.10
CA LYS A 349 -33.89 -8.94 9.70
C LYS A 349 -33.66 -9.95 8.57
N PRO A 350 -32.45 -10.52 8.43
CA PRO A 350 -32.24 -11.61 7.49
C PRO A 350 -33.10 -12.80 7.91
N THR A 351 -33.73 -13.46 6.95
CA THR A 351 -34.41 -14.74 7.19
C THR A 351 -33.41 -15.80 7.67
N LYS A 352 -33.91 -16.89 8.26
CA LYS A 352 -33.06 -18.02 8.74
C LYS A 352 -32.18 -18.63 7.64
N SER A 353 -32.49 -18.39 6.36
CA SER A 353 -31.68 -18.85 5.21
C SER A 353 -30.24 -18.31 5.24
N PHE A 354 -30.00 -17.17 5.89
CA PHE A 354 -28.66 -16.58 6.03
C PHE A 354 -27.65 -17.49 6.76
N GLN A 355 -28.12 -18.40 7.62
CA GLN A 355 -27.28 -19.34 8.36
C GLN A 355 -27.05 -20.67 7.64
N ILE A 356 -27.76 -20.92 6.54
CA ILE A 356 -27.63 -22.16 5.77
C ILE A 356 -26.42 -22.02 4.85
N LEU A 357 -25.50 -22.98 4.92
CA LEU A 357 -24.33 -23.03 4.03
C LEU A 357 -24.78 -23.45 2.62
N GLY A 358 -24.87 -22.49 1.71
CA GLY A 358 -25.08 -22.76 0.28
C GLY A 358 -23.84 -23.34 -0.40
N PHE A 359 -24.01 -23.86 -1.63
CA PHE A 359 -22.90 -24.43 -2.40
C PHE A 359 -21.79 -23.39 -2.65
N GLY A 360 -22.17 -22.15 -2.98
CA GLY A 360 -21.21 -21.06 -3.18
C GLY A 360 -20.38 -20.79 -1.94
N GLN A 361 -20.98 -20.86 -0.75
CA GLN A 361 -20.26 -20.70 0.51
C GLN A 361 -19.24 -21.81 0.73
N ILE A 362 -19.62 -23.07 0.54
CA ILE A 362 -18.73 -24.23 0.69
C ILE A 362 -17.54 -24.11 -0.27
N VAL A 363 -17.79 -23.74 -1.53
CA VAL A 363 -16.72 -23.52 -2.52
C VAL A 363 -15.79 -22.40 -2.08
N THR A 364 -16.30 -21.26 -1.60
CA THR A 364 -15.44 -20.15 -1.13
C THR A 364 -14.59 -20.53 0.08
N VAL A 365 -15.13 -21.31 1.03
CA VAL A 365 -14.39 -21.83 2.17
C VAL A 365 -13.34 -22.86 1.72
N GLY A 366 -13.70 -23.73 0.78
CA GLY A 366 -12.77 -24.70 0.18
C GLY A 366 -11.60 -24.03 -0.53
N LEU A 367 -11.86 -22.98 -1.32
CA LEU A 367 -10.81 -22.18 -1.97
C LEU A 367 -9.89 -21.50 -0.95
N LEU A 368 -10.42 -21.04 0.18
CA LEU A 368 -9.60 -20.53 1.28
C LEU A 368 -8.74 -21.64 1.89
N GLY A 369 -9.31 -22.84 2.09
CA GLY A 369 -8.57 -24.01 2.57
C GLY A 369 -7.42 -24.39 1.65
N LEU A 370 -7.63 -24.39 0.33
CA LEU A 370 -6.58 -24.65 -0.66
C LEU A 370 -5.44 -23.63 -0.59
N THR A 371 -5.77 -22.35 -0.42
CA THR A 371 -4.75 -21.30 -0.22
C THR A 371 -3.93 -21.53 1.04
N LEU A 372 -4.56 -21.97 2.13
CA LEU A 372 -3.86 -22.29 3.38
C LEU A 372 -2.98 -23.54 3.24
N LEU A 373 -3.41 -24.55 2.48
CA LEU A 373 -2.59 -25.73 2.20
C LEU A 373 -1.36 -25.37 1.35
N ALA A 374 -1.55 -24.59 0.28
CA ALA A 374 -0.43 -24.09 -0.53
C ALA A 374 0.56 -23.27 0.32
N ALA A 375 0.04 -22.44 1.23
CA ALA A 375 0.87 -21.69 2.18
C ALA A 375 1.70 -22.58 3.11
N VAL A 376 1.12 -23.68 3.60
CA VAL A 376 1.81 -24.66 4.45
C VAL A 376 2.87 -25.41 3.65
N GLU A 377 2.53 -25.90 2.45
CA GLU A 377 3.46 -26.60 1.56
C GLU A 377 4.68 -25.73 1.22
N MET A 378 4.46 -24.46 0.87
CA MET A 378 5.55 -23.51 0.64
C MET A 378 6.41 -23.29 1.89
N SER A 379 5.83 -23.34 3.08
CA SER A 379 6.58 -23.16 4.32
C SER A 379 7.42 -24.40 4.66
N ASP A 380 6.87 -25.58 4.38
CA ASP A 380 7.51 -26.87 4.59
C ASP A 380 8.66 -27.10 3.61
N GLU A 381 8.46 -26.85 2.32
CA GLU A 381 9.52 -26.98 1.30
C GLU A 381 10.73 -26.09 1.64
N GLN A 382 10.46 -24.88 2.15
CA GLN A 382 11.53 -23.98 2.59
C GLN A 382 12.20 -24.44 3.89
N LEU A 383 11.54 -25.24 4.73
CA LEU A 383 12.14 -25.84 5.92
C LEU A 383 13.05 -27.02 5.54
N SER A 384 12.58 -27.91 4.66
CA SER A 384 13.34 -29.09 4.23
C SER A 384 14.63 -28.72 3.49
N ARG A 385 14.65 -27.65 2.68
CA ARG A 385 15.87 -27.20 2.00
C ARG A 385 16.99 -26.78 2.97
N HIS A 386 16.66 -26.37 4.19
CA HIS A 386 17.67 -25.95 5.18
C HIS A 386 18.41 -27.14 5.79
N ASP A 387 17.73 -28.25 6.03
CA ASP A 387 18.33 -29.42 6.67
C ASP A 387 19.34 -30.14 5.74
N HIS A 388 19.24 -29.89 4.43
CA HIS A 388 20.12 -30.44 3.42
C HIS A 388 21.30 -29.56 3.03
N GLU A 389 21.39 -28.30 3.49
CA GLU A 389 22.56 -27.46 3.21
C GLU A 389 23.76 -27.98 4.02
N PRO A 390 24.72 -28.70 3.39
CA PRO A 390 25.72 -29.46 4.12
C PRO A 390 26.62 -28.51 4.89
N ARG A 391 26.76 -28.76 6.20
CA ARG A 391 27.58 -28.01 7.16
C ARG A 391 29.09 -28.03 6.87
N ASN A 392 29.49 -28.49 5.68
CA ASN A 392 30.87 -28.86 5.34
C ASN A 392 31.82 -27.67 5.16
N ASN A 393 31.33 -26.43 5.01
CA ASN A 393 32.20 -25.28 4.74
C ASN A 393 32.76 -24.59 5.99
N THR A 394 32.33 -24.96 7.21
CA THR A 394 32.91 -24.38 8.43
C THR A 394 34.10 -25.18 8.99
N ALA A 395 34.31 -26.41 8.52
CA ALA A 395 35.44 -27.23 8.94
C ALA A 395 36.74 -26.86 8.18
N SER A 396 36.66 -26.56 6.88
CA SER A 396 37.86 -26.31 6.06
C SER A 396 38.53 -24.95 6.29
N ILE A 397 37.80 -23.93 6.76
CA ILE A 397 38.40 -22.61 7.05
C ILE A 397 39.18 -22.62 8.39
N ARG A 398 38.91 -23.58 9.28
CA ARG A 398 39.62 -23.68 10.56
C ARG A 398 40.96 -24.41 10.46
N GLU A 399 41.20 -25.19 9.40
CA GLU A 399 42.50 -25.85 9.17
C GLU A 399 43.52 -24.93 8.49
N ILE A 400 43.09 -23.90 7.75
CA ILE A 400 44.03 -23.01 7.04
C ILE A 400 44.63 -21.92 7.96
N ASN A 401 43.96 -21.56 9.05
CA ASN A 401 44.48 -20.57 10.02
C ASN A 401 45.24 -21.20 11.21
N GLY A 402 45.53 -22.50 11.16
CA GLY A 402 46.18 -23.23 12.26
C GLY A 402 47.69 -23.45 12.11
N GLN A 403 48.34 -23.03 11.03
CA GLN A 403 49.65 -23.59 10.66
C GLN A 403 50.81 -22.62 10.42
N ASP A 404 50.68 -21.33 10.73
CA ASP A 404 51.83 -20.40 10.69
C ASP A 404 51.89 -19.54 11.95
N ASN A 405 52.76 -19.94 12.89
CA ASN A 405 53.68 -19.06 13.64
C ASN A 405 54.23 -19.74 14.91
N ASN A 406 54.98 -20.83 14.72
CA ASN A 406 56.02 -21.25 15.66
C ASN A 406 57.30 -21.47 14.86
N ASN A 407 58.24 -20.51 14.95
CA ASN A 407 59.69 -20.71 15.15
C ASN A 407 60.51 -19.57 14.52
N GLU A 408 61.20 -18.78 15.36
CA GLU A 408 62.64 -18.53 15.22
C GLU A 408 63.19 -17.87 16.50
N GLU A 409 63.86 -18.65 17.36
CA GLU A 409 65.08 -18.22 18.05
C GLU A 409 65.87 -19.43 18.61
N THR A 410 67.05 -19.63 18.02
CA THR A 410 68.34 -20.03 18.61
C THR A 410 68.58 -21.38 19.33
N SER A 411 69.57 -22.09 18.76
CA SER A 411 70.83 -22.54 19.41
C SER A 411 70.99 -24.00 19.86
N SER A 412 72.10 -24.55 19.34
CA SER A 412 73.09 -25.46 19.97
C SER A 412 72.82 -26.96 20.14
N ASP A 413 73.72 -27.70 19.48
CA ASP A 413 74.53 -28.83 19.94
C ASP A 413 74.00 -30.27 20.04
N ASP A 414 74.82 -31.11 19.39
CA ASP A 414 75.34 -32.43 19.73
C ASP A 414 74.49 -33.71 19.64
N THR A 415 74.87 -34.51 18.64
CA THR A 415 75.47 -35.86 18.77
C THR A 415 74.75 -36.91 19.65
N HIS A 416 74.09 -37.91 19.05
CA HIS A 416 74.51 -39.32 19.13
C HIS A 416 73.63 -40.31 18.33
N THR A 417 74.36 -41.32 17.85
CA THR A 417 74.06 -42.61 17.19
C THR A 417 72.99 -43.49 17.88
N SER A 418 72.14 -44.21 17.13
CA SER A 418 72.13 -45.70 16.99
C SER A 418 70.81 -46.26 16.43
N ASP A 419 70.97 -47.17 15.46
CA ASP A 419 70.25 -48.43 15.18
C ASP A 419 68.75 -48.48 14.80
N GLY A 420 68.48 -49.26 13.72
CA GLY A 420 67.16 -49.63 13.18
C GLY A 420 66.42 -50.71 14.02
N PRO A 421 65.50 -51.55 13.46
CA PRO A 421 65.18 -51.85 12.05
C PRO A 421 63.67 -51.78 11.67
N GLN A 422 63.40 -51.96 10.37
CA GLN A 422 62.14 -52.40 9.71
C GLN A 422 61.52 -53.69 10.32
N PRO A 423 60.37 -54.26 9.87
CA PRO A 423 59.37 -53.89 8.82
C PRO A 423 57.88 -54.10 9.26
N GLU A 424 56.88 -53.78 8.40
CA GLU A 424 55.82 -54.76 7.99
C GLU A 424 54.82 -54.16 6.98
N GLN A 425 54.64 -54.86 5.87
CA GLN A 425 53.59 -54.69 4.88
C GLN A 425 52.39 -55.55 5.28
N ILE A 426 51.16 -55.06 5.09
CA ILE A 426 49.97 -55.92 4.99
C ILE A 426 49.20 -55.55 3.73
N VAL A 427 49.23 -56.50 2.80
CA VAL A 427 48.36 -56.68 1.64
C VAL A 427 47.10 -57.41 2.13
N ILE A 428 45.91 -56.92 1.79
CA ILE A 428 44.71 -57.77 1.70
C ILE A 428 43.98 -57.44 0.39
N GLU A 429 44.12 -58.37 -0.53
CA GLU A 429 43.27 -58.62 -1.68
C GLU A 429 42.27 -59.69 -1.23
N ASP A 430 40.98 -59.56 -1.53
CA ASP A 430 40.15 -60.74 -1.72
C ASP A 430 38.90 -60.47 -2.56
N ASN A 431 38.84 -61.25 -3.64
CA ASN A 431 37.71 -61.47 -4.53
C ASN A 431 36.68 -62.38 -3.85
N SER A 432 35.39 -62.15 -4.09
CA SER A 432 34.47 -63.29 -4.25
C SER A 432 33.24 -62.93 -5.08
N SER A 433 32.78 -63.96 -5.78
CA SER A 433 31.99 -63.98 -6.99
C SER A 433 30.58 -64.52 -6.74
N SER A 434 29.66 -64.17 -7.65
CA SER A 434 28.39 -64.82 -7.98
C SER A 434 27.25 -64.60 -6.99
N THR A 435 26.05 -64.18 -7.42
CA THR A 435 25.18 -65.07 -8.18
C THR A 435 24.13 -64.33 -9.04
N HIS A 436 23.94 -64.88 -10.23
CA HIS A 436 22.87 -64.62 -11.19
C HIS A 436 21.48 -64.90 -10.60
N THR A 437 20.52 -63.97 -10.72
CA THR A 437 19.10 -64.28 -10.99
C THR A 437 18.39 -63.02 -11.55
N GLN A 438 18.02 -63.06 -12.83
CA GLN A 438 16.88 -62.32 -13.41
C GLN A 438 15.68 -63.31 -13.47
N PRO A 439 14.40 -62.92 -13.65
CA PRO A 439 13.90 -61.63 -14.15
C PRO A 439 12.62 -61.08 -13.45
N ALA A 440 12.36 -59.78 -13.61
CA ALA A 440 11.00 -59.27 -13.81
C ALA A 440 11.08 -57.91 -14.50
N HIS A 441 10.51 -57.84 -15.70
CA HIS A 441 10.33 -56.63 -16.48
C HIS A 441 9.42 -55.66 -15.72
N GLU A 442 9.97 -54.55 -15.22
CA GLU A 442 9.19 -53.38 -14.84
C GLU A 442 9.44 -52.30 -15.89
N ILE A 443 8.36 -51.90 -16.55
CA ILE A 443 8.33 -50.93 -17.64
C ILE A 443 8.63 -49.56 -17.01
N SER A 444 9.87 -49.11 -17.17
CA SER A 444 10.27 -47.74 -16.87
C SER A 444 9.61 -46.80 -17.88
N HIS A 445 8.65 -46.01 -17.41
CA HIS A 445 8.20 -44.81 -18.10
C HIS A 445 9.31 -43.74 -18.02
N PRO A 446 9.86 -43.27 -19.15
CA PRO A 446 10.67 -42.06 -19.16
C PRO A 446 9.73 -40.90 -19.45
N GLY A 447 9.46 -40.05 -18.46
CA GLY A 447 8.77 -38.80 -18.78
C GLY A 447 8.27 -38.03 -17.59
N ILE A 448 8.81 -36.81 -17.47
CA ILE A 448 8.32 -35.68 -16.66
C ILE A 448 8.96 -35.61 -15.26
N GLU A 449 10.28 -35.63 -15.19
CA GLU A 449 10.99 -35.18 -13.99
C GLU A 449 12.37 -34.61 -14.34
N GLN A 450 12.46 -33.67 -15.31
CA GLN A 450 13.72 -32.94 -15.57
C GLN A 450 13.58 -31.68 -16.47
N VAL A 451 12.50 -30.91 -16.35
CA VAL A 451 12.39 -29.59 -17.02
C VAL A 451 12.12 -28.46 -16.01
N VAL A 452 12.69 -28.56 -14.81
CA VAL A 452 12.92 -27.39 -13.94
C VAL A 452 14.42 -27.18 -13.90
N ASN A 453 14.86 -26.32 -14.81
CA ASN A 453 16.23 -26.18 -15.29
C ASN A 453 17.23 -25.62 -14.26
N PRO A 454 18.54 -25.78 -14.53
CA PRO A 454 19.70 -25.18 -13.82
C PRO A 454 19.83 -23.65 -14.00
N LEU A 455 18.70 -22.93 -14.11
CA LEU A 455 18.67 -21.49 -14.40
C LEU A 455 18.81 -20.62 -13.15
N GLU A 456 18.87 -21.23 -11.96
CA GLU A 456 19.00 -20.50 -10.69
C GLU A 456 20.46 -20.16 -10.35
N SER A 457 21.44 -20.99 -10.74
CA SER A 457 22.85 -20.79 -10.40
C SER A 457 23.55 -19.68 -11.22
N ASN A 458 23.02 -19.33 -12.40
CA ASN A 458 23.57 -18.25 -13.22
C ASN A 458 22.91 -16.89 -12.95
N LEU A 459 21.84 -16.83 -12.15
CA LEU A 459 21.15 -15.59 -11.80
C LEU A 459 21.77 -14.85 -10.59
N GLU A 460 22.63 -15.52 -9.83
CA GLU A 460 23.27 -14.95 -8.63
C GLU A 460 24.52 -14.10 -8.95
N SER A 461 25.14 -14.30 -10.13
CA SER A 461 26.37 -13.60 -10.55
C SER A 461 26.13 -12.15 -11.01
N ASP A 462 24.95 -11.83 -11.54
CA ASP A 462 24.65 -10.52 -12.14
C ASP A 462 23.62 -9.71 -11.35
N ALA A 463 23.37 -10.10 -10.09
CA ALA A 463 22.61 -9.25 -9.18
C ALA A 463 23.33 -7.90 -9.10
N PRO A 464 22.69 -6.78 -9.53
CA PRO A 464 23.34 -5.48 -9.53
C PRO A 464 23.86 -5.25 -8.12
N LYS A 465 25.17 -4.99 -8.00
CA LYS A 465 25.82 -4.58 -6.73
C LYS A 465 24.82 -3.67 -6.03
N PHE A 466 24.23 -4.20 -4.95
CA PHE A 466 23.15 -3.56 -4.23
C PHE A 466 23.56 -2.10 -4.08
N ILE A 467 22.66 -1.19 -4.41
CA ILE A 467 22.86 0.24 -4.17
C ILE A 467 23.20 0.33 -2.69
N THR A 468 24.49 0.39 -2.37
CA THR A 468 25.01 0.85 -1.10
C THR A 468 24.43 2.23 -1.01
N THR A 469 23.33 2.33 -0.28
CA THR A 469 22.62 3.59 -0.11
C THR A 469 23.65 4.62 0.33
N PRO A 470 23.67 5.84 -0.24
CA PRO A 470 24.69 6.86 0.02
C PRO A 470 24.73 7.40 1.47
N ILE A 471 24.24 6.62 2.44
CA ILE A 471 24.05 6.97 3.84
C ILE A 471 25.13 6.33 4.71
N ASP A 472 26.34 6.14 4.18
CA ASP A 472 27.50 5.74 5.00
C ASP A 472 27.90 6.83 6.02
N HIS A 473 27.29 8.02 5.94
CA HIS A 473 27.64 9.18 6.75
C HIS A 473 26.62 9.57 7.84
N VAL A 474 25.47 8.88 7.97
CA VAL A 474 24.51 9.24 9.02
C VAL A 474 24.93 8.65 10.35
N LYS A 475 25.21 9.53 11.31
CA LYS A 475 25.60 9.14 12.67
C LYS A 475 24.47 8.34 13.35
N PRO A 476 24.80 7.31 14.15
CA PRO A 476 23.82 6.48 14.87
C PRO A 476 22.81 7.27 15.71
N ARG A 477 23.21 8.43 16.26
CA ARG A 477 22.35 9.31 17.06
C ARG A 477 21.24 9.97 16.21
N ILE A 478 21.60 10.47 15.02
CA ILE A 478 20.66 11.05 14.06
C ILE A 478 19.66 9.97 13.63
N ALA A 479 20.17 8.80 13.23
CA ALA A 479 19.33 7.66 12.83
C ALA A 479 18.34 7.25 13.93
N LYS A 480 18.79 7.12 15.19
CA LYS A 480 17.90 6.81 16.34
C LYS A 480 16.82 7.87 16.52
N ARG A 481 17.14 9.14 16.31
CA ARG A 481 16.19 10.25 16.44
C ARG A 481 15.17 10.24 15.31
N ILE A 482 15.60 10.10 14.06
CA ILE A 482 14.73 9.92 12.90
C ILE A 482 13.76 8.75 13.15
N ALA A 483 14.29 7.57 13.49
CA ALA A 483 13.49 6.39 13.80
C ALA A 483 12.41 6.65 14.86
N LYS A 484 12.75 7.39 15.94
CA LYS A 484 11.81 7.74 17.00
C LYS A 484 10.68 8.65 16.48
N HIS A 485 11.01 9.72 15.76
CA HIS A 485 10.02 10.65 15.21
C HIS A 485 9.13 9.94 14.18
N THR A 486 9.73 9.20 13.25
CA THR A 486 9.04 8.39 12.24
C THR A 486 8.09 7.35 12.85
N SER A 487 8.48 6.68 13.95
CA SER A 487 7.61 5.76 14.68
C SER A 487 6.40 6.48 15.31
N ILE A 488 6.62 7.66 15.90
CA ILE A 488 5.54 8.48 16.49
C ILE A 488 4.57 8.95 15.40
N TYR A 489 5.08 9.37 14.24
CA TYR A 489 4.26 9.74 13.09
C TYR A 489 3.38 8.58 12.62
N CYS A 490 3.98 7.40 12.40
CA CYS A 490 3.24 6.20 12.03
C CYS A 490 2.12 5.86 13.02
N LEU A 491 2.41 5.88 14.33
CA LEU A 491 1.42 5.57 15.36
C LEU A 491 0.28 6.60 15.38
N THR A 492 0.61 7.88 15.36
CA THR A 492 -0.36 8.99 15.41
C THR A 492 -1.26 8.97 14.17
N GLU A 493 -0.66 8.79 12.99
CA GLU A 493 -1.38 8.70 11.73
C GLU A 493 -2.25 7.44 11.67
N SER A 494 -1.78 6.29 12.16
CA SER A 494 -2.57 5.06 12.24
C SER A 494 -3.82 5.25 13.08
N CYS A 495 -3.70 5.82 14.28
CA CYS A 495 -4.85 6.11 15.15
C CYS A 495 -5.84 7.05 14.48
N LEU A 496 -5.35 8.14 13.88
CA LEU A 496 -6.17 9.12 13.18
C LEU A 496 -6.93 8.50 11.99
N LEU A 497 -6.23 7.72 11.18
CA LEU A 497 -6.78 7.12 9.98
C LEU A 497 -7.74 5.97 10.28
N VAL A 498 -7.49 5.15 11.30
CA VAL A 498 -8.46 4.14 11.77
C VAL A 498 -9.73 4.82 12.27
N PHE A 499 -9.60 5.92 13.04
CA PHE A 499 -10.75 6.71 13.47
C PHE A 499 -11.56 7.23 12.29
N ILE A 500 -10.90 7.76 11.25
CA ILE A 500 -11.57 8.19 10.02
C ILE A 500 -12.25 7.00 9.33
N GLY A 501 -11.55 5.88 9.14
CA GLY A 501 -12.06 4.69 8.46
C GLY A 501 -13.36 4.17 9.08
N ILE A 502 -13.41 4.08 10.41
CA ILE A 502 -14.61 3.69 11.17
C ILE A 502 -15.67 4.79 11.12
N GLY A 503 -15.28 6.03 11.44
CA GLY A 503 -16.17 7.16 11.66
C GLY A 503 -16.95 7.61 10.41
N VAL A 504 -16.44 7.36 9.20
CA VAL A 504 -17.15 7.66 7.95
C VAL A 504 -18.46 6.87 7.82
N ASN A 505 -18.51 5.65 8.37
CA ASN A 505 -19.67 4.78 8.26
C ASN A 505 -20.71 5.01 9.36
N ILE A 506 -20.29 5.44 10.55
CA ILE A 506 -21.14 5.73 11.71
C ILE A 506 -21.86 7.09 11.50
N PRO A 507 -23.20 7.15 11.45
CA PRO A 507 -23.95 8.39 11.23
C PRO A 507 -23.54 9.55 12.14
N GLU A 508 -23.38 9.28 13.43
CA GLU A 508 -23.06 10.24 14.50
C GLU A 508 -21.65 10.84 14.29
N MET A 509 -20.70 10.01 13.85
CA MET A 509 -19.32 10.42 13.62
C MET A 509 -19.07 10.97 12.21
N ARG A 510 -19.96 10.72 11.26
CA ARG A 510 -19.74 11.01 9.83
C ARG A 510 -19.35 12.46 9.56
N ARG A 511 -19.97 13.42 10.26
CA ARG A 511 -19.70 14.85 10.07
C ARG A 511 -18.29 15.20 10.51
N THR A 512 -17.87 14.68 11.67
CA THR A 512 -16.54 14.89 12.24
C THR A 512 -15.49 14.16 11.41
N ALA A 513 -15.68 12.86 11.17
CA ALA A 513 -14.77 12.03 10.37
C ALA A 513 -14.60 12.58 8.94
N GLY A 514 -15.67 13.07 8.31
CA GLY A 514 -15.59 13.68 6.98
C GLY A 514 -14.77 14.97 6.95
N LYS A 515 -14.91 15.85 7.96
CA LYS A 515 -14.07 17.05 8.10
C LYS A 515 -12.62 16.68 8.36
N THR A 516 -12.37 15.75 9.28
CA THR A 516 -11.03 15.25 9.60
C THR A 516 -10.37 14.61 8.39
N PHE A 517 -11.12 13.83 7.60
CA PHE A 517 -10.63 13.23 6.37
C PHE A 517 -10.25 14.28 5.32
N LEU A 518 -11.07 15.31 5.13
CA LEU A 518 -10.75 16.39 4.20
C LEU A 518 -9.48 17.15 4.64
N VAL A 519 -9.37 17.46 5.93
CA VAL A 519 -8.15 18.08 6.50
C VAL A 519 -6.95 17.17 6.30
N TYR A 520 -7.08 15.86 6.55
CA TYR A 520 -6.01 14.89 6.31
C TYR A 520 -5.61 14.81 4.84
N ILE A 521 -6.57 14.82 3.90
CA ILE A 521 -6.27 14.86 2.45
C ILE A 521 -5.49 16.12 2.11
N ILE A 522 -5.97 17.29 2.56
CA ILE A 522 -5.32 18.58 2.27
C ILE A 522 -3.91 18.58 2.88
N TYR A 523 -3.78 18.14 4.13
CA TYR A 523 -2.51 17.99 4.84
C TYR A 523 -1.59 17.04 4.07
N SER A 524 -1.99 15.80 3.82
CA SER A 524 -1.16 14.80 3.14
C SER A 524 -0.75 15.23 1.74
N ASN A 525 -1.63 15.89 0.97
CA ASN A 525 -1.28 16.42 -0.35
C ASN A 525 -0.33 17.61 -0.25
N PHE A 526 -0.59 18.56 0.65
CA PHE A 526 0.30 19.68 0.91
C PHE A 526 1.69 19.16 1.30
N TYR A 527 1.75 18.20 2.22
CA TYR A 527 2.99 17.59 2.65
C TYR A 527 3.67 16.82 1.54
N TYR A 528 2.96 16.01 0.76
CA TYR A 528 3.53 15.29 -0.39
C TYR A 528 4.15 16.26 -1.42
N VAL A 529 3.48 17.37 -1.72
CA VAL A 529 3.99 18.42 -2.63
C VAL A 529 5.20 19.14 -2.03
N MET A 530 5.16 19.48 -0.74
CA MET A 530 6.29 20.10 -0.05
C MET A 530 7.50 19.17 0.04
N TYR A 531 7.25 17.89 0.33
CA TYR A 531 8.22 16.81 0.52
C TYR A 531 9.00 16.51 -0.77
N LYS A 532 8.31 16.40 -1.92
CA LYS A 532 8.97 16.12 -3.20
C LYS A 532 9.80 17.28 -3.74
N ASN A 533 9.67 18.46 -3.15
CA ASN A 533 10.39 19.65 -3.53
C ASN A 533 11.45 19.99 -2.48
N VAL A 534 12.56 19.24 -2.48
CA VAL A 534 13.76 19.47 -1.63
C VAL A 534 14.24 20.93 -1.68
N ASN A 535 13.98 21.65 -2.77
CA ASN A 535 14.36 23.06 -2.91
C ASN A 535 13.52 24.04 -2.10
N ILE A 536 12.29 23.70 -1.70
CA ILE A 536 11.52 24.53 -0.75
C ILE A 536 12.19 24.54 0.63
N VAL A 537 12.85 23.43 0.98
CA VAL A 537 13.62 23.25 2.22
C VAL A 537 14.87 24.12 2.20
N SER A 538 15.62 24.03 1.09
CA SER A 538 16.75 24.91 0.79
C SER A 538 16.38 26.38 0.97
N LEU A 539 15.23 26.79 0.44
CA LEU A 539 14.75 28.17 0.52
C LEU A 539 14.37 28.58 1.94
N PHE A 540 13.68 27.72 2.69
CA PHE A 540 13.38 27.99 4.10
C PHE A 540 14.66 28.15 4.91
N MET A 541 15.65 27.27 4.68
CA MET A 541 16.95 27.33 5.33
C MET A 541 17.78 28.56 4.93
N ASN A 542 17.75 28.93 3.65
CA ASN A 542 18.38 30.14 3.13
C ASN A 542 17.71 31.40 3.65
N PHE A 543 16.38 31.44 3.71
CA PHE A 543 15.62 32.54 4.31
C PHE A 543 15.99 32.73 5.79
N ILE A 544 16.10 31.63 6.54
CA ILE A 544 16.56 31.65 7.93
C ILE A 544 18.01 32.15 8.00
N LYS A 545 18.91 31.67 7.12
CA LYS A 545 20.31 32.10 7.06
C LYS A 545 20.43 33.60 6.80
N THR A 546 19.81 34.11 5.75
CA THR A 546 19.83 35.54 5.39
C THR A 546 19.23 36.41 6.50
N ARG A 547 18.16 35.95 7.16
CA ARG A 547 17.57 36.68 8.29
C ARG A 547 18.49 36.68 9.51
N SER A 548 19.20 35.58 9.76
CA SER A 548 20.17 35.49 10.87
C SER A 548 21.38 36.40 10.65
N GLU A 549 21.89 36.50 9.42
CA GLU A 549 23.01 37.36 9.06
C GLU A 549 22.66 38.85 9.18
N ARG A 550 21.44 39.24 8.80
CA ARG A 550 20.95 40.62 9.04
C ARG A 550 20.88 40.93 10.53
N LEU A 551 20.26 40.06 11.32
CA LEU A 551 20.17 40.26 12.78
C LEU A 551 21.55 40.32 13.44
N ARG A 552 22.55 39.59 12.93
CA ARG A 552 23.94 39.65 13.42
C ARG A 552 24.59 41.00 13.07
N LYS A 553 24.40 41.48 11.84
CA LYS A 553 24.87 42.81 11.42
C LYS A 553 24.21 43.91 12.27
N ASP A 554 22.91 43.83 12.51
CA ASP A 554 22.18 44.81 13.32
C ASP A 554 22.63 44.79 14.80
N SER A 555 22.95 43.62 15.35
CA SER A 555 23.49 43.50 16.73
C SER A 555 24.91 44.04 16.90
N LEU A 556 25.71 44.09 15.82
CA LEU A 556 27.07 44.62 15.83
C LEU A 556 27.10 46.14 15.59
N VAL A 557 25.97 46.75 15.21
CA VAL A 557 25.87 48.18 14.84
C VAL A 557 25.17 49.02 15.91
N SER A 558 24.89 48.51 17.11
CA SER A 558 24.58 49.38 18.25
C SER A 558 25.88 49.93 18.85
N PRO A 559 26.24 51.21 18.61
CA PRO A 559 27.40 51.81 19.24
C PRO A 559 27.04 52.13 20.70
N LEU A 560 28.04 52.04 21.58
CA LEU A 560 28.00 52.72 22.87
C LEU A 560 27.62 54.19 22.63
N VAL A 561 26.38 54.56 22.92
CA VAL A 561 26.04 55.94 23.23
C VAL A 561 26.54 56.15 24.66
N ASP A 562 27.77 56.63 24.74
CA ASP A 562 28.38 57.16 25.95
C ASP A 562 27.48 58.28 26.48
N SER A 563 26.77 58.00 27.57
CA SER A 563 26.10 59.01 28.37
C SER A 563 27.14 59.76 29.19
N GLY A 564 27.82 60.71 28.52
CA GLY A 564 28.69 61.71 29.11
C GLY A 564 27.99 63.07 29.20
N THR A 565 27.64 63.46 30.42
CA THR A 565 27.16 64.77 30.87
C THR A 565 28.10 65.91 30.48
N VAL A 566 27.59 67.09 30.11
CA VAL A 566 28.06 68.46 30.49
C VAL A 566 27.30 69.55 29.70
N SER A 567 26.62 70.44 30.45
CA SER A 567 26.25 71.84 30.10
C SER A 567 27.32 72.77 30.72
N PRO A 568 27.49 74.09 30.40
CA PRO A 568 26.50 75.06 29.87
C PRO A 568 27.01 76.19 28.92
N SER A 569 26.06 77.07 28.53
CA SER A 569 26.22 78.47 28.02
C SER A 569 26.79 78.66 26.61
N SER A 570 26.47 79.65 25.77
CA SER A 570 25.49 80.76 25.68
C SER A 570 25.71 81.40 24.30
N GLY A 571 24.69 81.94 23.62
CA GLY A 571 24.89 82.87 22.49
C GLY A 571 23.94 82.71 21.29
N GLN A 572 22.86 83.50 21.27
CA GLN A 572 21.99 83.89 20.15
C GLN A 572 22.73 84.75 19.07
N PRO A 573 22.10 85.28 17.99
CA PRO A 573 20.98 84.81 17.13
C PRO A 573 21.21 85.08 15.61
N ALA A 574 20.15 84.86 14.79
CA ALA A 574 19.79 85.44 13.46
C ALA A 574 19.71 84.43 12.29
N SER A 575 18.47 84.13 11.84
CA SER A 575 17.84 84.51 10.54
C SER A 575 18.23 83.58 9.38
N SER A 576 17.37 83.09 8.48
CA SER A 576 16.06 83.51 7.98
C SER A 576 15.61 82.53 6.87
N ALA A 577 14.37 82.70 6.38
CA ALA A 577 13.75 82.18 5.14
C ALA A 577 13.38 80.67 5.12
N ILE A 578 12.08 80.29 5.10
CA ILE A 578 11.04 80.42 4.05
C ILE A 578 11.40 79.64 2.78
N SER A 579 10.71 78.52 2.51
CA SER A 579 9.93 78.36 1.27
C SER A 579 9.07 77.08 1.28
N LEU A 580 7.78 77.26 0.99
CA LEU A 580 6.79 76.25 0.62
C LEU A 580 6.95 75.90 -0.87
N ALA A 581 6.86 74.62 -1.23
CA ALA A 581 6.40 74.13 -2.54
C ALA A 581 5.94 72.68 -2.36
N SER A 582 4.64 72.38 -2.42
CA SER A 582 3.81 72.19 -3.64
C SER A 582 4.02 70.84 -4.34
N ILE A 583 3.13 69.91 -3.99
CA ILE A 583 2.33 69.02 -4.86
C ILE A 583 2.93 68.70 -6.24
N GLN A 584 3.22 67.42 -6.48
CA GLN A 584 3.30 66.86 -7.83
C GLN A 584 2.63 65.47 -7.88
N GLN A 585 1.46 65.43 -8.52
CA GLN A 585 0.78 64.22 -8.97
C GLN A 585 1.49 63.64 -10.21
N PRO A 586 1.49 62.31 -10.42
CA PRO A 586 1.78 61.71 -11.71
C PRO A 586 0.50 61.47 -12.55
N PRO A 587 0.66 61.32 -13.89
CA PRO A 587 -0.38 61.60 -14.87
C PRO A 587 -1.35 60.45 -15.14
N GLN A 588 -2.53 60.83 -15.63
CA GLN A 588 -3.56 59.97 -16.17
C GLN A 588 -3.33 59.60 -17.66
N GLN A 589 -3.91 58.44 -18.02
CA GLN A 589 -4.43 57.99 -19.33
C GLN A 589 -3.46 57.41 -20.39
N PRO A 590 -3.93 56.62 -21.38
CA PRO A 590 -5.33 56.23 -21.74
C PRO A 590 -5.54 54.72 -22.04
N GLY A 591 -6.79 54.34 -22.35
CA GLY A 591 -7.02 53.31 -23.40
C GLY A 591 -7.99 52.17 -23.08
N ARG A 592 -9.28 52.42 -23.31
CA ARG A 592 -10.32 51.40 -23.56
C ARG A 592 -9.89 50.42 -24.67
N LEU A 593 -10.14 49.13 -24.46
CA LEU A 593 -10.51 48.22 -25.55
C LEU A 593 -11.61 47.26 -25.06
N GLY A 594 -12.84 47.52 -25.48
CA GLY A 594 -13.97 46.61 -25.30
C GLY A 594 -13.89 45.51 -26.36
N ARG A 595 -14.05 44.24 -25.94
CA ARG A 595 -14.38 43.14 -26.84
C ARG A 595 -15.82 42.73 -26.63
N HIS A 596 -16.63 43.07 -27.63
CA HIS A 596 -17.87 42.39 -27.95
C HIS A 596 -17.58 40.92 -28.29
N PHE A 597 -18.32 39.99 -27.70
CA PHE A 597 -18.48 38.64 -28.20
C PHE A 597 -19.85 38.54 -28.90
N PRO A 598 -19.93 38.04 -30.14
CA PRO A 598 -21.20 37.82 -30.80
C PRO A 598 -21.83 36.49 -30.37
N SER A 599 -23.15 36.55 -30.20
CA SER A 599 -24.07 35.43 -30.07
C SER A 599 -24.52 34.92 -31.45
N SER A 600 -25.18 33.75 -31.45
CA SER A 600 -25.63 32.91 -32.57
C SER A 600 -24.55 31.92 -33.05
N THR A 601 -24.83 30.64 -33.25
CA THR A 601 -25.93 30.12 -34.07
C THR A 601 -26.35 28.69 -33.67
N VAL A 602 -27.67 28.47 -33.76
CA VAL A 602 -28.44 27.25 -34.10
C VAL A 602 -27.64 25.99 -34.49
N GLN A 603 -27.92 24.87 -33.85
CA GLN A 603 -27.62 23.53 -34.39
C GLN A 603 -28.76 22.54 -34.09
N GLU A 604 -29.65 22.45 -35.07
CA GLU A 604 -30.25 21.24 -35.67
C GLU A 604 -30.34 19.95 -34.82
N GLN A 605 -31.56 19.62 -34.39
CA GLN A 605 -31.93 18.29 -33.89
C GLN A 605 -32.13 17.33 -35.07
N ALA A 606 -31.14 16.47 -35.32
CA ALA A 606 -31.31 15.29 -36.18
C ALA A 606 -31.98 14.16 -35.36
N GLN A 607 -33.21 13.85 -35.73
CA GLN A 607 -34.02 12.78 -35.17
C GLN A 607 -33.58 11.44 -35.77
N PHE A 608 -32.73 10.69 -35.05
CA PHE A 608 -32.33 9.33 -35.44
C PHE A 608 -33.36 8.32 -34.94
N SER A 609 -34.08 7.69 -35.87
CA SER A 609 -34.90 6.50 -35.59
C SER A 609 -34.01 5.25 -35.64
N PRO A 610 -33.99 4.38 -34.62
CA PRO A 610 -33.25 3.12 -34.69
C PRO A 610 -33.98 2.09 -35.57
N PRO A 611 -33.25 1.23 -36.31
CA PRO A 611 -33.86 0.19 -37.12
C PRO A 611 -34.46 -0.92 -36.25
N ALA A 612 -35.55 -1.51 -36.76
CA ALA A 612 -36.25 -2.64 -36.17
C ALA A 612 -35.28 -3.82 -35.94
N ARG A 613 -35.29 -4.34 -34.72
CA ARG A 613 -34.48 -5.48 -34.30
C ARG A 613 -35.14 -6.76 -34.81
N VAL A 614 -34.39 -7.53 -35.59
CA VAL A 614 -34.75 -8.89 -36.01
C VAL A 614 -34.47 -9.82 -34.85
N ASP A 615 -35.51 -10.47 -34.33
CA ASP A 615 -35.40 -11.51 -33.32
C ASP A 615 -34.89 -12.80 -33.97
N THR A 616 -33.64 -13.16 -33.69
CA THR A 616 -33.12 -14.51 -33.93
C THR A 616 -33.11 -15.25 -32.59
N GLU A 617 -34.18 -16.00 -32.35
CA GLU A 617 -34.21 -17.07 -31.35
C GLU A 617 -33.23 -18.16 -31.81
N ALA A 618 -32.08 -18.26 -31.13
CA ALA A 618 -31.20 -19.40 -31.22
C ALA A 618 -31.62 -20.40 -30.12
N ASP A 619 -32.42 -21.37 -30.54
CA ASP A 619 -32.90 -22.49 -29.76
C ASP A 619 -31.72 -23.45 -29.49
N ILE A 620 -31.08 -23.32 -28.33
CA ILE A 620 -30.03 -24.25 -27.87
C ILE A 620 -30.73 -25.42 -27.18
N GLY A 621 -30.96 -26.48 -27.96
CA GLY A 621 -31.47 -27.76 -27.47
C GLY A 621 -30.52 -28.38 -26.44
N LEU A 622 -30.92 -28.35 -25.17
CA LEU A 622 -30.32 -29.18 -24.13
C LEU A 622 -31.12 -30.48 -24.00
N ALA A 623 -30.41 -31.58 -24.23
CA ALA A 623 -30.91 -32.95 -24.19
C ALA A 623 -31.52 -33.30 -22.83
N ARG A 624 -32.70 -33.92 -22.89
CA ARG A 624 -33.47 -34.43 -21.75
C ARG A 624 -32.78 -35.67 -21.18
N VAL A 625 -32.17 -35.56 -20.01
CA VAL A 625 -31.66 -36.72 -19.25
C VAL A 625 -32.84 -37.39 -18.56
N THR A 626 -33.29 -38.51 -19.10
CA THR A 626 -34.35 -39.35 -18.53
C THR A 626 -33.82 -40.07 -17.30
N ARG A 627 -34.31 -39.69 -16.11
CA ARG A 627 -34.02 -40.38 -14.85
C ARG A 627 -34.79 -41.70 -14.80
N ARG A 628 -34.07 -42.81 -14.69
CA ARG A 628 -34.61 -44.17 -14.55
C ARG A 628 -35.03 -44.39 -13.09
N GLU A 629 -36.32 -44.45 -12.82
CA GLU A 629 -36.85 -44.84 -11.52
C GLU A 629 -36.87 -46.38 -11.42
N THR A 630 -36.08 -46.92 -10.49
CA THR A 630 -36.20 -48.30 -10.03
C THR A 630 -37.24 -48.36 -8.91
N PHE A 631 -38.39 -48.93 -9.22
CA PHE A 631 -39.39 -49.38 -8.26
C PHE A 631 -38.84 -50.60 -7.49
N THR A 632 -38.74 -50.50 -6.17
CA THR A 632 -38.64 -51.66 -5.27
C THR A 632 -40.00 -51.89 -4.62
N SER A 633 -40.66 -52.97 -5.01
CA SER A 633 -41.82 -53.54 -4.33
C SER A 633 -41.38 -54.24 -3.04
N THR A 634 -41.92 -53.83 -1.90
CA THR A 634 -41.88 -54.62 -0.66
C THR A 634 -43.26 -55.17 -0.36
N SER A 635 -43.36 -56.49 -0.42
CA SER A 635 -44.43 -57.32 0.14
C SER A 635 -44.09 -57.66 1.59
N SER A 636 -44.96 -57.29 2.52
CA SER A 636 -45.26 -57.98 3.79
C SER A 636 -46.27 -57.17 4.58
#